data_AF-A0A645BW00-F1
#
_entry.id   AF-A0A645BW00-F1
#
_cell.length_a   1.000
_cell.length_b   1.000
_cell.length_c   1.000
_cell.angle_alpha   90.00
_cell.angle_beta   90.00
_cell.angle_gamma   90.00
#
_symmetry.space_group_name_H-M   'P 1'
#
loop_
_entity.id
_entity.type
_entity.pdbx_description
1 polymer ?
#
loop_
_entity_poly.entity_id
_entity_poly.type
_entity_poly.pdbx_seq_one_letter_code
_entity_poly.pdbx_strand_id
1 'polypeptide(L)'
;MELENECRDRSYLYGRLLAIAEKIESHARYLQTGKDNSDKRPVNAIRYMTIFTAKPFRTWALIYSQINPYIQRLDGADWYQRQIDEIMSKFESGDYESDKPLDGKYLLGYSLQRKCLYNTNNKEE
;
A
#
# COMPACT_ATOMS: atom_id res chain seq x y z
N MET A 1 -11.54 5.98 14.97
CA MET A 1 -11.36 6.45 13.58
C MET A 1 -11.37 5.26 12.65
N GLU A 2 -12.04 5.41 11.52
CA GLU A 2 -12.17 4.40 10.47
C GLU A 2 -11.54 4.93 9.18
N LEU A 3 -11.37 4.06 8.18
CA LEU A 3 -10.80 4.45 6.89
C LEU A 3 -11.71 5.46 6.19
N GLU A 4 -11.16 6.63 5.84
CA GLU A 4 -11.85 7.69 5.13
C GLU A 4 -11.54 7.59 3.65
N ASN A 5 -12.34 6.83 2.91
CA ASN A 5 -12.08 6.62 1.47
C ASN A 5 -12.10 7.94 0.70
N GLU A 6 -13.00 8.87 1.02
CA GLU A 6 -13.17 10.14 0.28
C GLU A 6 -12.11 11.22 0.61
N CYS A 7 -11.17 10.94 1.51
CA CYS A 7 -10.10 11.88 1.83
C CYS A 7 -9.18 12.06 0.62
N ARG A 8 -8.99 13.32 0.18
CA ARG A 8 -8.11 13.69 -0.95
C ARG A 8 -6.75 14.23 -0.51
N ASP A 9 -6.46 14.18 0.78
CA ASP A 9 -5.18 14.62 1.30
C ASP A 9 -4.04 13.75 0.74
N ARG A 10 -3.10 14.39 0.06
CA ARG A 10 -1.96 13.74 -0.59
C ARG A 10 -1.18 12.83 0.36
N SER A 11 -0.87 13.29 1.57
CA SER A 11 -0.13 12.51 2.56
C SER A 11 -0.92 11.28 2.98
N TYR A 12 -2.22 11.44 3.25
CA TYR A 12 -3.14 10.36 3.58
C TYR A 12 -3.23 9.30 2.46
N LEU A 13 -3.46 9.74 1.21
CA LEU A 13 -3.57 8.86 0.04
C LEU A 13 -2.29 8.05 -0.19
N TYR A 14 -1.12 8.70 -0.11
CA TYR A 14 0.16 8.00 -0.18
C TYR A 14 0.34 6.99 0.96
N GLY A 15 -0.13 7.29 2.16
CA GLY A 15 -0.19 6.33 3.27
C GLY A 15 -1.03 5.10 2.95
N ARG A 16 -2.21 5.28 2.33
CA ARG A 16 -3.08 4.18 1.90
C ARG A 16 -2.41 3.29 0.86
N LEU A 17 -1.76 3.89 -0.14
CA LEU A 17 -1.00 3.15 -1.17
C LEU A 17 0.08 2.26 -0.55
N LEU A 18 0.82 2.80 0.43
CA LEU A 18 1.87 2.05 1.11
C LEU A 18 1.34 0.83 1.87
N ALA A 19 0.18 0.95 2.52
CA ALA A 19 -0.45 -0.16 3.23
C ALA A 19 -0.89 -1.29 2.27
N ILE A 20 -1.37 -0.94 1.08
CA ILE A 20 -1.73 -1.92 0.04
C ILE A 20 -0.47 -2.64 -0.47
N ALA A 21 0.59 -1.89 -0.77
CA ALA A 21 1.85 -2.48 -1.20
C ALA A 21 2.42 -3.47 -0.18
N GLU A 22 2.38 -3.11 1.11
CA GLU A 22 2.78 -3.99 2.21
C GLU A 22 1.99 -5.30 2.22
N LYS A 23 0.66 -5.22 2.05
CA LYS A 23 -0.22 -6.38 2.04
C LYS A 23 0.04 -7.29 0.83
N ILE A 24 0.25 -6.73 -0.35
CA ILE A 24 0.60 -7.48 -1.56
C ILE A 24 1.93 -8.20 -1.35
N GLU A 25 2.95 -7.51 -0.83
CA GLU A 25 4.25 -8.11 -0.57
C GLU A 25 4.17 -9.23 0.48
N SER A 26 3.43 -9.02 1.56
CA SER A 26 3.20 -10.03 2.59
C SER A 26 2.48 -11.26 2.03
N HIS A 27 1.45 -11.07 1.21
CA HIS A 27 0.70 -12.17 0.60
C HIS A 27 1.54 -12.94 -0.42
N ALA A 28 2.30 -12.24 -1.27
CA ALA A 28 3.22 -12.85 -2.21
C ALA A 28 4.29 -13.70 -1.51
N ARG A 29 4.85 -13.21 -0.40
CA ARG A 29 5.81 -13.96 0.43
C ARG A 29 5.18 -15.21 1.04
N TYR A 30 3.99 -15.10 1.62
CA TYR A 30 3.26 -16.23 2.19
C TYR A 30 3.04 -17.37 1.18
N LEU A 31 2.75 -17.03 -0.08
CA LEU A 31 2.64 -18.03 -1.14
C LEU A 31 3.99 -18.63 -1.54
N GLN A 32 5.05 -17.82 -1.59
CA GLN A 32 6.40 -18.28 -1.91
C GLN A 32 6.96 -19.24 -0.85
N THR A 33 6.66 -19.02 0.44
CA THR A 33 7.11 -19.88 1.54
C THR A 33 6.25 -21.14 1.71
N GLY A 34 5.32 -21.40 0.79
CA GLY A 34 4.44 -22.58 0.90
C GLY A 34 3.49 -22.50 2.09
N LYS A 35 3.01 -21.28 2.42
CA LYS A 35 2.14 -20.99 3.57
C LYS A 35 2.80 -21.11 4.93
N ASP A 36 4.13 -21.18 4.98
CA ASP A 36 4.87 -21.11 6.23
C ASP A 36 5.01 -19.66 6.71
N ASN A 37 4.48 -19.39 7.90
CA ASN A 37 4.54 -18.11 8.60
C ASN A 37 5.80 -17.96 9.48
N SER A 38 6.77 -18.88 9.36
CA SER A 38 8.01 -18.84 10.14
C SER A 38 8.99 -17.74 9.69
N ASP A 39 8.87 -17.24 8.46
CA ASP A 39 9.72 -16.15 7.97
C ASP A 39 9.30 -14.79 8.53
N LYS A 40 9.91 -14.41 9.66
CA LYS A 40 9.68 -13.13 10.35
C LYS A 40 10.43 -11.94 9.74
N ARG A 41 11.02 -12.07 8.54
CA ARG A 41 11.76 -10.97 7.90
C ARG A 41 10.80 -9.80 7.59
N PRO A 42 11.17 -8.55 7.93
CA PRO A 42 10.34 -7.39 7.60
C PRO A 42 10.10 -7.28 6.09
N VAL A 43 8.90 -6.86 5.73
CA VAL A 43 8.52 -6.54 4.34
C VAL A 43 9.30 -5.33 3.83
N ASN A 44 9.71 -5.33 2.55
CA ASN A 44 10.51 -4.25 1.99
C ASN A 44 9.74 -2.93 2.00
N ALA A 45 8.41 -2.95 1.89
CA ALA A 45 7.57 -1.75 2.06
C ALA A 45 7.84 -1.00 3.38
N ILE A 46 8.06 -1.70 4.50
CA ILE A 46 8.42 -1.08 5.79
C ILE A 46 9.82 -0.44 5.72
N ARG A 47 10.75 -1.03 4.97
CA ARG A 47 12.09 -0.46 4.77
C ARG A 47 12.05 0.81 3.92
N TYR A 48 11.08 0.90 3.01
CA TYR A 48 10.89 2.08 2.18
C TYR A 48 10.18 3.23 2.90
N MET A 49 9.53 3.02 4.05
CA MET A 49 8.79 4.08 4.76
C MET A 49 9.56 5.40 4.87
N THR A 50 10.82 5.35 5.31
CA THR A 50 11.63 6.57 5.49
C THR A 50 11.87 7.31 4.17
N ILE A 51 12.19 6.59 3.10
CA ILE A 51 12.46 7.18 1.78
C ILE A 51 11.14 7.61 1.11
N PHE A 52 10.08 6.85 1.32
CA PHE A 52 8.74 7.11 0.80
C PHE A 52 8.17 8.42 1.33
N THR A 53 8.33 8.68 2.63
CA THR A 53 7.92 9.96 3.24
C THR A 53 8.71 11.14 2.65
N ALA A 54 9.97 10.94 2.25
CA ALA A 54 10.81 12.00 1.68
C ALA A 54 10.63 12.21 0.17
N LYS A 55 10.37 11.13 -0.58
CA LYS A 55 10.29 11.08 -2.06
C LYS A 55 9.14 10.16 -2.51
N PRO A 56 7.89 10.52 -2.23
CA PRO A 56 6.75 9.61 -2.37
C PRO A 56 6.50 9.20 -3.83
N PHE A 57 6.59 10.13 -4.79
CA PHE A 57 6.34 9.83 -6.19
C PHE A 57 7.36 8.83 -6.76
N ARG A 58 8.66 9.11 -6.61
CA ARG A 58 9.73 8.20 -7.08
C ARG A 58 9.72 6.86 -6.36
N THR A 59 9.53 6.89 -5.05
CA THR A 59 9.56 5.66 -4.25
C THR A 59 8.35 4.80 -4.55
N TRP A 60 7.17 5.39 -4.78
CA TRP A 60 6.00 4.66 -5.22
C TRP A 60 6.21 3.98 -6.57
N ALA A 61 6.81 4.65 -7.56
CA ALA A 61 7.12 4.04 -8.86
C ALA A 61 8.03 2.80 -8.70
N LEU A 62 9.05 2.88 -7.84
CA LEU A 62 9.91 1.75 -7.51
C LEU A 62 9.12 0.62 -6.86
N ILE A 63 8.34 0.91 -5.82
CA ILE A 63 7.52 -0.09 -5.11
C ILE A 63 6.55 -0.76 -6.08
N TYR A 64 5.81 0.02 -6.89
CA TYR A 64 4.84 -0.49 -7.84
C TYR A 64 5.49 -1.46 -8.84
N SER A 65 6.69 -1.14 -9.35
CA SER A 65 7.43 -2.04 -10.23
C SER A 65 7.79 -3.39 -9.60
N GLN A 66 8.03 -3.41 -8.28
CA GLN A 66 8.35 -4.61 -7.53
C GLN A 66 7.10 -5.45 -7.23
N ILE A 67 5.97 -4.80 -6.96
CA ILE A 67 4.73 -5.51 -6.60
C ILE A 67 3.89 -5.93 -7.82
N ASN A 68 4.02 -5.25 -8.97
CA ASN A 68 3.24 -5.54 -10.16
C ASN A 68 3.34 -7.01 -10.62
N PRO A 69 4.52 -7.66 -10.65
CA PRO A 69 4.61 -9.09 -10.97
C PRO A 69 3.82 -9.99 -10.01
N TYR A 70 3.65 -9.58 -8.75
CA TYR A 70 2.82 -10.31 -7.80
C TYR A 70 1.35 -10.08 -8.09
N ILE A 71 0.93 -8.82 -8.32
CA ILE A 71 -0.46 -8.51 -8.72
C ILE A 71 -0.86 -9.39 -9.92
N GLN A 72 -0.05 -9.45 -10.97
CA GLN A 72 -0.35 -10.24 -12.17
C GLN A 72 -0.40 -11.76 -11.96
N ARG A 73 0.21 -12.29 -10.89
CA ARG A 73 0.33 -13.74 -10.64
C ARG A 73 -0.62 -14.25 -9.55
N LEU A 74 -1.27 -13.36 -8.81
CA LEU A 74 -2.15 -13.70 -7.70
C LEU A 74 -3.59 -13.87 -8.19
N ASP A 75 -4.26 -14.95 -7.75
CA ASP A 75 -5.73 -14.98 -7.78
C ASP A 75 -6.25 -13.86 -6.84
N GLY A 76 -7.06 -12.94 -7.37
CA GLY A 76 -7.48 -11.72 -6.66
C GLY A 76 -6.67 -10.46 -7.01
N ALA A 77 -5.81 -10.52 -8.03
CA ALA A 77 -5.13 -9.38 -8.67
C ALA A 77 -6.03 -8.15 -8.84
N ASP A 78 -7.24 -8.39 -9.33
CA ASP A 78 -8.24 -7.37 -9.62
C ASP A 78 -8.61 -6.54 -8.39
N TRP A 79 -8.66 -7.16 -7.21
CA TRP A 79 -9.06 -6.46 -6.00
C TRP A 79 -7.99 -5.44 -5.57
N TYR A 80 -6.72 -5.87 -5.53
CA TYR A 80 -5.61 -4.98 -5.20
C TYR A 80 -5.48 -3.85 -6.22
N GLN A 81 -5.57 -4.16 -7.52
CA GLN A 81 -5.49 -3.15 -8.56
C GLN A 81 -6.65 -2.14 -8.45
N ARG A 82 -7.89 -2.60 -8.19
CA ARG A 82 -9.05 -1.70 -7.97
C ARG A 82 -8.83 -0.75 -6.78
N GLN A 83 -8.23 -1.23 -5.69
CA GLN A 83 -7.92 -0.36 -4.54
C GLN A 83 -6.85 0.68 -4.90
N ILE A 84 -5.82 0.28 -5.65
CA ILE A 84 -4.80 1.21 -6.15
C ILE A 84 -5.45 2.25 -7.07
N ASP A 85 -6.26 1.83 -8.03
CA ASP A 85 -6.94 2.72 -8.99
C ASP A 85 -7.86 3.71 -8.27
N GLU A 86 -8.62 3.25 -7.28
CA GLU A 86 -9.49 4.10 -6.45
C GLU A 86 -8.69 5.20 -5.74
N ILE A 87 -7.58 4.85 -5.08
CA ILE A 87 -6.73 5.82 -4.40
C ILE A 87 -6.07 6.78 -5.40
N MET A 88 -5.56 6.25 -6.51
CA MET A 88 -4.90 7.02 -7.56
C MET A 88 -5.85 8.04 -8.19
N SER A 89 -7.13 7.69 -8.34
CA SER A 89 -8.16 8.59 -8.87
C SER A 89 -8.49 9.79 -7.97
N LYS A 90 -8.06 9.76 -6.70
CA LYS A 90 -8.35 10.79 -5.70
C LYS A 90 -7.27 11.83 -5.53
N PHE A 91 -6.10 11.63 -6.15
CA PHE A 91 -5.08 12.67 -6.20
C PHE A 91 -5.55 13.85 -7.03
N GLU A 92 -5.28 15.05 -6.53
CA GLU A 92 -5.48 16.28 -7.29
C GLU A 92 -4.33 16.48 -8.28
N SER A 93 -4.57 17.30 -9.31
CA SER A 93 -3.59 17.55 -10.37
C SER A 93 -2.28 18.10 -9.78
N GLY A 94 -1.15 17.43 -10.05
CA GLY A 94 0.17 17.85 -9.59
C GLY A 94 0.56 17.34 -8.20
N ASP A 95 -0.39 16.83 -7.40
CA ASP A 95 -0.09 16.29 -6.06
C ASP A 95 0.58 14.93 -6.13
N TYR A 96 0.16 14.12 -7.10
CA TYR A 96 0.75 12.81 -7.33
C TYR A 96 2.21 12.92 -7.77
N GLU A 97 2.53 13.73 -8.79
CA GLU A 97 3.89 13.82 -9.34
C GLU A 97 4.88 14.61 -8.44
N SER A 98 4.36 15.26 -7.40
CA SER A 98 5.17 16.01 -6.45
C SER A 98 6.00 15.08 -5.56
N ASP A 99 7.31 15.34 -5.49
CA ASP A 99 8.25 14.69 -4.55
C ASP A 99 8.40 15.49 -3.23
N LYS A 100 7.47 16.41 -2.93
CA LYS A 100 7.48 17.12 -1.64
C LYS A 100 7.32 16.10 -0.50
N PRO A 101 8.04 16.24 0.63
CA PRO A 101 7.87 15.33 1.75
C PRO A 101 6.40 15.23 2.20
N LEU A 102 6.00 14.04 2.64
CA LEU A 102 4.69 13.81 3.24
C LEU A 102 4.68 14.34 4.68
N ASP A 103 3.54 14.85 5.12
CA ASP A 103 3.29 15.16 6.53
C ASP A 103 2.75 13.92 7.27
N GLY A 104 2.65 14.01 8.60
CA GLY A 104 2.27 12.89 9.48
C GLY A 104 0.94 12.19 9.15
N LYS A 105 0.03 12.78 8.35
CA LYS A 105 -1.21 12.12 7.92
C LYS A 105 -0.96 10.84 7.12
N TYR A 106 0.21 10.67 6.51
CA TYR A 106 0.54 9.40 5.87
C TYR A 106 0.48 8.21 6.84
N LEU A 107 0.88 8.41 8.10
CA LEU A 107 0.80 7.37 9.13
C LEU A 107 -0.66 7.02 9.45
N LEU A 108 -1.54 8.02 9.44
CA LEU A 108 -2.97 7.82 9.67
C LEU A 108 -3.60 7.02 8.52
N GLY A 109 -3.39 7.46 7.27
CA GLY A 109 -3.89 6.76 6.08
C GLY A 109 -3.37 5.33 5.99
N TYR A 110 -2.07 5.15 6.23
CA TYR A 110 -1.43 3.84 6.30
C TYR A 110 -2.07 2.93 7.37
N SER A 111 -2.18 3.42 8.61
CA SER A 111 -2.66 2.61 9.73
C SER A 111 -4.12 2.19 9.56
N LEU A 112 -4.97 3.11 9.09
CA LEU A 112 -6.39 2.85 8.88
C LEU A 112 -6.63 1.91 7.69
N GLN A 113 -5.93 2.11 6.58
CA GLN A 113 -6.00 1.21 5.43
C GLN A 113 -5.53 -0.19 5.83
N ARG A 114 -4.37 -0.30 6.50
CA ARG A 114 -3.84 -1.58 6.97
C ARG A 114 -4.83 -2.32 7.88
N LYS A 115 -5.45 -1.63 8.84
CA LYS A 115 -6.50 -2.21 9.69
C LYS A 115 -7.69 -2.71 8.88
N CYS A 116 -8.15 -1.94 7.89
CA CYS A 116 -9.23 -2.34 7.00
C CYS A 116 -8.88 -3.63 6.24
N LEU A 117 -7.68 -3.70 5.64
CA LEU A 117 -7.20 -4.88 4.90
C LEU A 117 -7.18 -6.14 5.79
N TYR A 118 -6.80 -6.04 7.07
CA TYR A 118 -6.85 -7.17 8.00
C TYR A 118 -8.28 -7.62 8.32
N ASN A 119 -9.18 -6.67 8.59
CA ASN A 119 -10.57 -6.98 8.90
C ASN A 119 -11.31 -7.65 7.74
N THR A 120 -10.96 -7.34 6.49
CA THR A 120 -11.55 -7.99 5.30
C THR A 120 -11.15 -9.46 5.21
N ASN A 121 -9.88 -9.82 5.49
CA ASN A 121 -9.46 -11.23 5.42
C ASN A 121 -10.20 -12.10 6.45
N ASN A 122 -10.49 -11.56 7.64
CA ASN A 122 -11.22 -12.29 8.69
C ASN A 122 -12.71 -12.49 8.39
N LYS A 123 -13.25 -11.86 7.33
CA LYS A 123 -14.64 -12.04 6.89
C LYS A 123 -14.76 -13.00 5.69
N GLU A 124 -13.63 -13.33 5.06
CA GLU A 124 -13.55 -14.27 3.93
C GLU A 124 -13.05 -15.66 4.36
N GLU A 125 -12.81 -15.88 5.67
CA GLU A 125 -12.71 -17.19 6.33
C GLU A 125 -14.05 -17.59 6.96
#